data_AF-A0A0D7B1U2-F1
#
_entry.id   AF-A0A0D7B1U2-F1
#
_cell.length_a   1.000
_cell.length_b   1.000
_cell.length_c   1.000
_cell.angle_alpha   90.00
_cell.angle_beta   90.00
_cell.angle_gamma   90.00
#
_symmetry.space_group_name_H-M   'P 1'
#
loop_
_entity.id
_entity.type
_entity.pdbx_description
1 polymer ?
#
loop_
_entity_poly.entity_id
_entity_poly.type
_entity_poly.pdbx_seq_one_letter_code
_entity_poly.pdbx_strand_id
1 'polypeptide(L)'
;MGASQSKSEEKVFTTETPISFSPDVVDRLAANVTSSEVPAERQLTLDGHVRARIQAEMARLRKEEEEVRAKIEAALEKENLDREKTLATDGDVKDSASLLNDLEEIKAKVERFQERKALVDYPELKGIQEKVLACYRNQPTRTLDCWREVNQFKVAVDQLEQKFVKSLQ
;
A
#
# COMPACT_ATOMS: atom_id res chain seq x y z
N MET A 1 58.18 38.73 2.74
CA MET A 1 57.95 39.08 4.15
C MET A 1 57.15 37.96 4.80
N GLY A 2 57.63 37.39 5.91
CA GLY A 2 56.77 36.67 6.87
C GLY A 2 56.80 35.13 6.86
N ALA A 3 57.95 34.52 7.18
CA ALA A 3 58.02 33.14 7.64
C ALA A 3 58.43 33.14 9.12
N SER A 4 57.51 32.76 10.01
CA SER A 4 57.83 32.45 11.40
C SER A 4 56.93 31.32 11.87
N GLN A 5 57.50 30.12 11.86
CA GLN A 5 56.97 28.95 12.54
C GLN A 5 56.85 29.24 14.05
N SER A 6 55.65 29.08 14.60
CA SER A 6 55.43 29.01 16.04
C SER A 6 55.93 27.65 16.55
N LYS A 7 57.10 27.63 17.19
CA LYS A 7 57.51 26.50 18.04
C LYS A 7 56.67 26.55 19.32
N SER A 8 56.02 25.44 19.66
CA SER A 8 55.39 25.27 20.97
C SER A 8 56.47 25.08 22.03
N GLU A 9 56.64 26.07 22.91
CA GLU A 9 57.45 25.92 24.12
C GLU A 9 56.71 25.02 25.12
N GLU A 10 57.34 23.89 25.47
CA GLU A 10 56.83 23.00 26.51
C GLU A 10 57.09 23.64 27.89
N LYS A 11 56.07 24.29 28.45
CA LYS A 11 56.11 24.84 29.81
C LYS A 11 55.95 23.72 30.82
N VAL A 12 57.07 23.26 31.37
CA VAL A 12 57.10 22.39 32.54
C VAL A 12 56.97 23.25 33.79
N PHE A 13 55.82 23.19 34.47
CA PHE A 13 55.61 23.85 35.75
C PHE A 13 56.08 22.93 36.87
N THR A 14 57.21 23.26 37.50
CA THR A 14 57.67 22.60 38.73
C THR A 14 57.11 23.33 39.94
N THR A 15 56.34 22.65 40.78
CA THR A 15 55.83 23.21 42.04
C THR A 15 56.96 23.24 43.08
N GLU A 16 57.25 24.39 43.67
CA GLU A 16 58.34 24.58 44.67
C GLU A 16 58.05 23.95 46.03
N THR A 17 56.81 23.52 46.30
CA THR A 17 56.42 22.86 47.54
C THR A 17 56.32 21.34 47.35
N PRO A 18 56.90 20.52 48.25
CA PRO A 18 56.78 19.08 48.18
C PRO A 18 55.32 18.67 48.46
N ILE A 19 54.62 18.26 47.40
CA ILE A 19 53.27 17.71 47.50
C ILE A 19 53.40 16.33 48.14
N SER A 20 53.11 16.24 49.44
CA SER A 20 52.99 14.97 50.14
C SER A 20 51.53 14.54 50.11
N PHE A 21 51.26 13.39 49.49
CA PHE A 21 49.95 12.76 49.56
C PHE A 21 49.82 12.01 50.88
N SER A 22 48.61 11.94 51.44
CA SER A 22 48.38 11.09 52.60
C SER A 22 48.66 9.63 52.24
N PRO A 23 49.22 8.83 53.16
CA PRO A 23 49.55 7.43 52.88
C PRO A 23 48.35 6.61 52.39
N ASP A 24 47.14 6.91 52.89
CA ASP A 24 45.88 6.27 52.45
C ASP A 24 45.57 6.53 50.96
N VAL A 25 45.86 7.73 50.44
CA VAL A 25 45.66 8.04 49.01
C VAL A 25 46.69 7.30 48.14
N VAL A 26 47.94 7.23 48.61
CA VAL A 26 49.01 6.51 47.91
C VAL A 26 48.73 5.01 47.88
N ASP A 27 48.27 4.43 48.99
CA ASP A 27 47.90 3.02 49.07
C ASP A 27 46.71 2.68 48.16
N ARG A 28 45.69 3.55 48.10
CA ARG A 28 44.55 3.38 47.16
C ARG A 28 44.97 3.46 45.70
N LEU A 29 45.86 4.40 45.35
CA LEU A 29 46.38 4.51 43.99
C LEU A 29 47.26 3.30 43.63
N ALA A 30 48.12 2.83 44.54
CA ALA A 30 48.94 1.64 44.34
C ALA A 30 48.08 0.37 44.21
N ALA A 31 47.03 0.23 45.01
CA ALA A 31 46.05 -0.85 44.90
C ALA A 31 45.27 -0.79 43.57
N ASN A 32 44.90 0.40 43.10
CA ASN A 32 44.24 0.58 41.80
C ASN A 32 45.18 0.35 40.60
N VAL A 33 46.49 0.56 40.75
CA VAL A 33 47.48 0.29 39.70
C VAL A 33 47.81 -1.20 39.60
N THR A 34 47.71 -1.94 40.71
CA THR A 34 47.92 -3.39 40.75
C THR A 34 46.65 -4.19 40.43
N SER A 35 45.47 -3.59 40.62
CA SER A 35 44.19 -4.10 40.15
C SER A 35 44.04 -3.95 38.63
N SER A 36 43.71 -5.05 37.94
CA SER A 36 43.34 -5.04 36.52
C SER A 36 41.89 -4.62 36.28
N GLU A 37 41.09 -4.38 37.33
CA GLU A 37 39.67 -4.07 37.22
C GLU A 37 39.43 -2.57 37.13
N VAL A 38 38.64 -2.15 36.14
CA VAL A 38 38.22 -0.76 35.98
C VAL A 38 37.23 -0.41 37.09
N PRO A 39 37.47 0.65 37.90
CA PRO A 39 36.53 1.07 38.93
C PRO A 39 35.14 1.37 38.34
N ALA A 40 34.07 1.00 39.06
CA ALA A 40 32.69 1.12 38.58
C ALA A 40 32.32 2.54 38.11
N GLU A 41 32.82 3.59 38.78
CA GLU A 41 32.58 4.98 38.38
C GLU A 41 33.19 5.30 37.01
N ARG A 42 34.39 4.77 36.72
CA ARG A 42 35.04 4.93 35.41
C ARG A 42 34.33 4.12 34.33
N GLN A 43 33.79 2.96 34.67
CA GLN A 43 32.98 2.18 33.74
C GLN A 43 31.69 2.93 33.34
N LEU A 44 31.02 3.58 34.30
CA LEU A 44 29.80 4.36 34.04
C LEU A 44 30.07 5.57 33.12
N THR A 45 31.19 6.27 33.31
CA THR A 45 31.55 7.39 32.44
C THR A 45 31.90 6.94 31.03
N LEU A 46 32.63 5.83 30.90
CA LEU A 46 32.93 5.21 29.61
C LEU A 46 31.66 4.77 28.89
N ASP A 47 30.77 4.04 29.58
CA ASP A 47 29.50 3.59 29.02
C ASP A 47 28.62 4.77 28.60
N GLY A 48 28.59 5.85 29.38
CA GLY A 48 27.90 7.09 29.05
C GLY A 48 28.42 7.72 27.75
N HIS A 49 29.74 7.81 27.60
CA HIS A 49 30.36 8.33 26.39
C HIS A 49 30.09 7.43 25.17
N VAL A 50 30.17 6.10 25.33
CA VAL A 50 29.86 5.14 24.27
C VAL A 50 28.40 5.28 23.83
N ARG A 51 27.45 5.36 24.76
CA ARG A 51 26.03 5.57 24.44
C ARG A 51 25.81 6.90 23.70
N ALA A 52 26.43 7.98 24.16
CA ALA A 52 26.33 9.28 23.49
C ALA A 52 26.86 9.21 22.04
N ARG A 53 27.99 8.52 21.82
CA ARG A 53 28.54 8.35 20.47
C ARG A 53 27.63 7.51 19.59
N ILE A 54 27.09 6.41 20.11
CA ILE A 54 26.13 5.57 19.39
C ILE A 54 24.90 6.39 19.02
N GLN A 55 24.35 7.18 19.93
CA GLN A 55 23.18 8.03 19.65
C GLN A 55 23.48 9.07 18.57
N ALA A 56 24.65 9.69 18.60
CA ALA A 56 25.07 10.64 17.56
C ALA A 56 25.21 9.97 16.19
N GLU A 57 25.82 8.79 16.11
CA GLU A 57 25.93 8.04 14.84
C GLU A 57 24.58 7.52 14.36
N MET A 58 23.70 7.06 15.26
CA MET A 58 22.33 6.66 14.90
C MET A 58 21.52 7.83 14.33
N ALA A 59 21.65 9.03 14.90
CA ALA A 59 21.01 10.22 14.37
C ALA A 59 21.55 10.58 12.98
N ARG A 60 22.87 10.44 12.78
CA ARG A 60 23.52 10.66 11.49
C ARG A 60 23.01 9.69 10.42
N LEU A 61 22.95 8.39 10.74
CA LEU A 61 22.47 7.34 9.85
C LEU A 61 21.00 7.55 9.45
N ARG A 62 20.13 7.93 10.39
CA ARG A 62 18.72 8.24 10.06
C ARG A 62 18.60 9.37 9.05
N LYS A 63 19.40 10.42 9.21
CA LYS A 63 19.41 11.53 8.25
C LYS A 63 19.90 11.09 6.87
N GLU A 64 20.97 10.29 6.82
CA GLU A 64 21.47 9.72 5.56
C GLU A 64 20.43 8.80 4.91
N GLU A 65 19.70 7.99 5.68
CA GLU A 65 18.60 7.15 5.18
C GLU A 65 17.45 8.00 4.61
N GLU A 66 17.03 9.08 5.28
CA GLU A 66 16.00 9.99 4.79
C GLU A 66 16.43 10.65 3.45
N GLU A 67 17.68 11.09 3.35
CA GLU A 67 18.23 11.65 2.12
C GLU A 67 18.28 10.63 0.98
N VAL A 68 18.64 9.37 1.28
CA VAL A 68 18.63 8.28 0.29
C VAL A 68 17.22 7.95 -0.16
N ARG A 69 16.25 7.87 0.77
CA ARG A 69 14.84 7.64 0.46
C ARG A 69 14.29 8.74 -0.45
N ALA A 70 14.53 10.01 -0.13
CA ALA A 70 14.09 11.13 -0.96
C ALA A 70 14.70 11.07 -2.37
N LYS A 71 15.96 10.66 -2.50
CA LYS A 71 16.61 10.46 -3.81
C LYS A 71 15.98 9.30 -4.59
N ILE A 72 15.65 8.20 -3.92
CA ILE A 72 14.97 7.06 -4.54
C ILE A 72 13.58 7.47 -5.03
N GLU A 73 12.80 8.16 -4.21
CA GLU A 73 11.47 8.66 -4.58
C GLU A 73 11.55 9.60 -5.79
N ALA A 74 12.45 10.59 -5.76
CA ALA A 74 12.65 11.50 -6.89
C ALA A 74 13.13 10.77 -8.17
N ALA A 75 13.95 9.73 -8.04
CA ALA A 75 14.40 8.92 -9.16
C ALA A 75 13.25 8.09 -9.76
N LEU A 76 12.42 7.48 -8.91
CA LEU A 76 11.24 6.73 -9.33
C LEU A 76 10.18 7.63 -9.98
N GLU A 77 9.94 8.82 -9.44
CA GLU A 77 9.04 9.81 -10.06
C GLU A 77 9.54 10.21 -11.45
N LYS A 78 10.84 10.48 -11.57
CA LYS A 78 11.46 10.79 -12.86
C LYS A 78 11.36 9.61 -13.83
N GLU A 79 11.63 8.39 -13.38
CA GLU A 79 11.51 7.18 -14.21
C GLU A 79 10.06 6.98 -14.65
N ASN A 80 9.08 7.18 -13.76
CA ASN A 80 7.66 7.09 -14.10
C ASN A 80 7.28 8.13 -15.17
N LEU A 81 7.73 9.37 -15.04
CA LEU A 81 7.50 10.43 -16.04
C LEU A 81 8.19 10.12 -17.38
N ASP A 82 9.43 9.64 -17.35
CA ASP A 82 10.16 9.25 -18.56
C ASP A 82 9.52 8.01 -19.22
N ARG A 83 8.99 7.08 -18.41
CA ARG A 83 8.23 5.91 -18.88
C ARG A 83 6.89 6.33 -19.47
N GLU A 84 6.14 7.20 -18.82
CA GLU A 84 4.91 7.77 -19.38
C GLU A 84 5.17 8.49 -20.70
N LYS A 85 6.26 9.27 -20.79
CA LYS A 85 6.63 9.97 -22.02
C LYS A 85 7.04 9.01 -23.14
N THR A 86 7.82 7.98 -22.85
CA THR A 86 8.22 6.97 -23.84
C THR A 86 7.03 6.14 -24.29
N LEU A 87 6.16 5.73 -23.37
CA LEU A 87 4.93 5.02 -23.69
C LEU A 87 3.93 5.89 -24.48
N ALA A 88 3.86 7.19 -24.21
CA ALA A 88 3.07 8.13 -24.99
C ALA A 88 3.61 8.32 -26.42
N THR A 89 4.93 8.18 -26.63
CA THR A 89 5.52 8.26 -27.97
C THR A 89 5.42 6.98 -28.78
N ASP A 90 5.39 5.81 -28.13
CA ASP A 90 5.37 4.50 -28.81
C ASP A 90 3.97 3.93 -29.03
N GLY A 91 2.91 4.65 -28.63
CA GLY A 91 1.51 4.40 -29.01
C GLY A 91 0.88 3.07 -28.57
N ASP A 92 1.63 2.20 -27.88
CA ASP A 92 1.26 0.80 -27.68
C ASP A 92 1.24 0.36 -26.20
N VAL A 93 0.96 1.27 -25.26
CA VAL A 93 0.54 0.84 -23.91
C VAL A 93 -0.58 1.74 -23.43
N LYS A 94 -1.76 1.12 -23.28
CA LYS A 94 -2.97 1.70 -22.70
C LYS A 94 -2.65 2.30 -21.34
N ASP A 95 -2.62 3.63 -21.29
CA ASP A 95 -2.55 4.44 -20.08
C ASP A 95 -3.57 3.92 -19.04
N SER A 96 -3.22 4.01 -17.75
CA SER A 96 -4.09 3.68 -16.64
C SER A 96 -5.48 4.32 -16.76
N ALA A 97 -5.57 5.55 -17.27
CA ALA A 97 -6.83 6.22 -17.55
C ALA A 97 -7.63 5.56 -18.69
N SER A 98 -6.96 5.07 -19.73
CA SER A 98 -7.62 4.32 -20.81
C SER A 98 -8.14 2.96 -20.35
N LEU A 99 -7.43 2.28 -19.43
CA LEU A 99 -7.90 1.04 -18.81
C LEU A 99 -9.13 1.26 -17.94
N LEU A 100 -9.21 2.38 -17.22
CA LEU A 100 -10.40 2.75 -16.44
C LEU A 100 -11.61 2.99 -17.35
N ASN A 101 -11.41 3.71 -18.46
CA ASN A 101 -12.45 3.93 -19.46
C ASN A 101 -12.92 2.61 -20.10
N ASP A 102 -11.98 1.73 -20.47
CA ASP A 102 -12.28 0.39 -21.00
C ASP A 102 -13.10 -0.44 -20.00
N LEU A 103 -12.78 -0.36 -18.70
CA LEU A 103 -13.52 -1.06 -17.65
C LEU A 103 -14.95 -0.52 -17.48
N GLU A 104 -15.14 0.80 -17.54
CA GLU A 104 -16.47 1.41 -17.49
C GLU A 104 -17.31 1.02 -18.71
N GLU A 105 -16.71 1.00 -19.91
CA GLU A 105 -17.38 0.57 -21.13
C GLU A 105 -17.82 -0.90 -21.04
N ILE A 106 -16.95 -1.78 -20.52
CA ILE A 106 -17.28 -3.20 -20.33
C ILE A 106 -18.43 -3.37 -19.32
N LYS A 107 -18.40 -2.64 -18.19
CA LYS A 107 -19.50 -2.68 -17.21
C LYS A 107 -20.84 -2.28 -17.85
N ALA A 108 -20.85 -1.17 -18.58
CA ALA A 108 -22.06 -0.72 -19.28
C ALA A 108 -22.56 -1.74 -20.32
N LYS A 109 -21.66 -2.41 -21.05
CA LYS A 109 -22.03 -3.47 -22.00
C LYS A 109 -22.64 -4.70 -21.30
N VAL A 110 -22.10 -5.08 -20.14
CA VAL A 110 -22.61 -6.20 -19.35
C VAL A 110 -24.00 -5.90 -18.79
N GLU A 111 -24.21 -4.72 -18.21
CA GLU A 111 -25.51 -4.29 -17.69
C GLU A 111 -26.58 -4.31 -18.80
N ARG A 112 -26.28 -3.69 -19.94
CA ARG A 112 -27.17 -3.73 -21.12
C ARG A 112 -27.49 -5.14 -21.59
N PHE A 113 -26.53 -6.07 -21.51
CA PHE A 113 -26.76 -7.47 -21.87
C PHE A 113 -27.66 -8.19 -20.86
N GLN A 114 -27.46 -7.95 -19.56
CA GLN A 114 -28.28 -8.52 -18.50
C GLN A 114 -29.72 -8.01 -18.56
N GLU A 115 -29.93 -6.72 -18.81
CA GLU A 115 -31.26 -6.13 -19.01
C GLU A 115 -31.98 -6.77 -20.19
N ARG A 116 -31.32 -6.88 -21.35
CA ARG A 116 -31.88 -7.57 -22.53
C ARG A 116 -32.25 -9.01 -22.21
N LYS A 117 -31.39 -9.73 -21.50
CA LYS A 117 -31.66 -11.12 -21.10
C LYS A 117 -32.86 -11.21 -20.15
N ALA A 118 -33.00 -10.27 -19.21
CA ALA A 118 -34.13 -10.21 -18.29
C ALA A 118 -35.47 -9.95 -19.02
N LEU A 119 -35.45 -9.18 -20.12
CA LEU A 119 -36.64 -9.03 -20.99
C LEU A 119 -37.00 -10.33 -21.72
N VAL A 120 -36.00 -11.12 -22.14
CA VAL A 120 -36.20 -12.40 -22.85
C VAL A 120 -36.67 -13.51 -21.90
N ASP A 121 -36.13 -13.55 -20.68
CA ASP A 121 -36.46 -14.53 -19.66
C ASP A 121 -37.58 -14.01 -18.74
N TYR A 122 -38.76 -13.66 -19.27
CA TYR A 122 -39.90 -13.25 -18.42
C TYR A 122 -40.40 -14.44 -17.57
N PRO A 123 -40.10 -14.50 -16.25
CA PRO A 123 -40.34 -15.70 -15.45
C PRO A 123 -41.84 -15.94 -15.22
N GLU A 124 -42.64 -14.87 -15.23
CA GLU A 124 -44.10 -14.95 -15.11
C GLU A 124 -44.74 -15.65 -16.31
N LEU A 125 -44.22 -15.44 -17.53
CA LEU A 125 -44.68 -16.18 -18.71
C LEU A 125 -44.37 -17.65 -18.62
N LYS A 126 -43.16 -18.02 -18.17
CA LYS A 126 -42.77 -19.42 -18.00
C LYS A 126 -43.72 -20.13 -17.03
N GLY A 127 -44.10 -19.47 -15.93
CA GLY A 127 -45.08 -19.99 -14.99
C GLY A 127 -46.49 -20.16 -15.58
N ILE A 128 -46.96 -19.25 -16.45
CA ILE A 128 -48.26 -19.38 -17.12
C ILE A 128 -48.21 -20.47 -18.21
N GLN A 129 -47.10 -20.54 -18.96
CA GLN A 129 -46.83 -21.59 -19.95
C GLN A 129 -46.85 -22.98 -19.31
N GLU A 130 -46.20 -23.13 -18.15
CA GLU A 130 -46.21 -24.39 -17.40
C GLU A 130 -47.62 -24.81 -16.96
N LYS A 131 -48.49 -23.86 -16.59
CA LYS A 131 -49.90 -24.15 -16.25
C LYS A 131 -50.69 -24.65 -17.45
N VAL A 132 -50.47 -24.05 -18.63
CA VAL A 132 -51.08 -24.52 -19.89
C VAL A 132 -50.60 -25.94 -20.20
N LEU A 133 -49.29 -26.18 -20.12
CA LEU A 133 -48.71 -27.51 -20.35
C LEU A 133 -49.21 -28.54 -19.33
N ALA A 134 -49.35 -28.16 -18.06
CA ALA A 134 -49.88 -29.02 -17.01
C ALA A 134 -51.36 -29.38 -17.27
N CYS A 135 -52.18 -28.43 -17.70
CA CYS A 135 -53.59 -28.69 -18.02
C CYS A 135 -53.72 -29.71 -19.17
N TYR A 136 -52.98 -29.49 -20.26
CA TYR A 136 -53.00 -30.42 -21.40
C TYR A 136 -52.46 -31.82 -21.05
N ARG A 137 -51.45 -31.91 -20.18
CA ARG A 137 -50.91 -33.19 -19.70
C ARG A 137 -51.92 -33.95 -18.84
N ASN A 138 -52.69 -33.25 -18.01
CA ASN A 138 -53.67 -33.85 -17.11
C ASN A 138 -54.98 -34.25 -17.82
N GLN A 139 -55.27 -33.65 -18.98
CA GLN A 139 -56.54 -33.84 -19.70
C GLN A 139 -56.31 -34.15 -21.20
N PRO A 140 -55.72 -35.32 -21.54
CA PRO A 140 -55.35 -35.65 -22.92
C PRO A 140 -56.56 -35.85 -23.86
N THR A 141 -57.72 -36.25 -23.34
CA THR A 141 -58.95 -36.46 -24.12
C THR A 141 -59.94 -35.29 -24.06
N ARG A 142 -59.70 -34.31 -23.17
CA ARG A 142 -60.56 -33.14 -22.93
C ARG A 142 -59.77 -31.85 -23.01
N THR A 143 -58.99 -31.71 -24.08
CA THR A 143 -58.10 -30.57 -24.30
C THR A 143 -58.84 -29.22 -24.41
N LEU A 144 -60.13 -29.24 -24.74
CA LEU A 144 -60.97 -28.05 -24.82
C LEU A 144 -61.27 -27.40 -23.46
N ASP A 145 -61.14 -28.12 -22.36
CA ASP A 145 -61.39 -27.58 -21.00
C ASP A 145 -60.26 -26.63 -20.54
N CYS A 146 -59.07 -26.71 -21.14
CA CYS A 146 -57.89 -25.89 -20.85
C CYS A 146 -57.90 -24.49 -21.49
N TRP A 147 -59.05 -24.04 -21.99
CA TRP A 147 -59.17 -22.76 -22.70
C TRP A 147 -58.88 -21.54 -21.81
N ARG A 148 -59.10 -21.66 -20.50
CA ARG A 148 -58.90 -20.58 -19.53
C ARG A 148 -57.42 -20.26 -19.36
N GLU A 149 -56.59 -21.29 -19.17
CA GLU A 149 -55.14 -21.19 -19.04
C GLU A 149 -54.53 -20.66 -20.34
N VAL A 150 -55.03 -21.11 -21.49
CA VAL A 150 -54.60 -20.61 -22.81
C VAL A 150 -54.97 -19.14 -22.99
N ASN A 151 -56.15 -18.71 -22.58
CA ASN A 151 -56.52 -17.29 -22.66
C ASN A 151 -55.67 -16.42 -21.74
N GLN A 152 -55.34 -16.89 -20.53
CA GLN A 152 -54.41 -16.19 -19.64
C GLN A 152 -53.02 -16.07 -20.26
N PHE A 153 -52.53 -17.13 -20.91
CA PHE A 153 -51.26 -17.10 -21.64
C PHE A 153 -51.28 -16.08 -22.79
N LYS A 154 -52.34 -16.07 -23.60
CA LYS A 154 -52.50 -15.10 -24.71
C LYS A 154 -52.49 -13.65 -24.22
N VAL A 155 -53.21 -13.35 -23.14
CA VAL A 155 -53.23 -11.99 -22.56
C VAL A 155 -51.85 -11.59 -22.04
N ALA A 156 -51.16 -12.51 -21.36
CA ALA A 156 -49.83 -12.23 -20.84
C ALA A 156 -48.79 -12.01 -21.96
N VAL A 157 -48.90 -12.75 -23.06
CA VAL A 157 -48.04 -12.57 -24.25
C VAL A 157 -48.32 -11.23 -24.93
N ASP A 158 -49.58 -10.87 -25.17
CA ASP A 158 -49.95 -9.57 -25.77
C ASP A 158 -49.42 -8.38 -24.95
N GLN A 159 -49.53 -8.44 -23.62
CA GLN A 159 -48.95 -7.42 -22.74
C GLN A 159 -47.43 -7.30 -22.88
N LEU A 160 -46.74 -8.42 -23.14
CA LEU A 160 -45.29 -8.44 -23.29
C LEU A 160 -44.86 -8.00 -24.68
N GLU A 161 -45.58 -8.39 -25.72
CA GLU A 161 -45.38 -7.87 -27.06
C GLU A 161 -45.54 -6.34 -27.06
N GLN A 162 -46.57 -5.81 -26.40
CA GLN A 162 -46.75 -4.36 -26.25
C GLN A 162 -45.59 -3.69 -25.49
N LYS A 163 -45.10 -4.28 -24.40
CA LYS A 163 -43.94 -3.75 -23.65
C LYS A 163 -42.66 -3.83 -24.49
N PHE A 164 -42.45 -4.91 -25.22
CA PHE A 164 -41.29 -5.13 -26.07
C PHE A 164 -41.26 -4.15 -27.24
N VAL A 165 -42.40 -3.97 -27.94
CA VAL A 165 -42.54 -2.98 -29.01
C VAL A 165 -42.28 -1.56 -28.48
N LYS A 166 -42.81 -1.21 -27.31
CA LYS A 166 -42.53 0.08 -26.66
C LYS A 166 -41.06 0.26 -26.25
N SER A 167 -40.34 -0.82 -25.94
CA SER A 167 -38.91 -0.76 -25.61
C SER A 167 -37.99 -0.61 -26.82
N LEU A 168 -38.51 -0.84 -28.04
CA LEU A 168 -37.79 -0.69 -29.30
C LEU A 168 -37.98 0.68 -29.97
N GLN A 169 -38.95 1.47 -29.50
CA GLN A 169 -39.28 2.82 -29.99
C GLN A 169 -38.56 3.89 -29.17
#